data_AF-A0A1H6KFK9-F1
#
_entry.id   AF-A0A1H6KFK9-F1
#
_cell.length_a   1.000
_cell.length_b   1.000
_cell.length_c   1.000
_cell.angle_alpha   90.00
_cell.angle_beta   90.00
_cell.angle_gamma   90.00
#
_symmetry.space_group_name_H-M   'P 1'
#
loop_
_entity.id
_entity.type
_entity.pdbx_description
1 polymer ?
#
loop_
_entity_poly.entity_id
_entity_poly.type
_entity_poly.pdbx_seq_one_letter_code
_entity_poly.pdbx_strand_id
1 'polypeptide(L)'
;MNLIKYPSDEAVNKAMAADEPLLILISFDGKTAIMSQVDEAVEHHILLMDVGYKDTDIDKFFRIVLDRSGADWTFVCPPDYKNIPFKDKRIEAFYKDGFSVISDFLHSIGYLVGINIPKRYSRHLNTLGDNSDIV
;
A
#
# COMPACT_ATOMS: atom_id res chain seq x y z
N MET A 1 -1.53 -4.74 -14.32
CA MET A 1 -0.50 -4.50 -13.30
C MET A 1 0.71 -5.36 -13.60
N ASN A 2 1.90 -4.77 -13.59
CA ASN A 2 3.19 -5.43 -13.65
C ASN A 2 3.60 -5.85 -12.22
N LEU A 3 3.87 -7.13 -12.00
CA LEU A 3 4.25 -7.65 -10.69
C LEU A 3 5.74 -8.02 -10.69
N ILE A 4 6.50 -7.38 -9.82
CA ILE A 4 7.93 -7.64 -9.60
C ILE A 4 8.06 -8.39 -8.28
N LYS A 5 8.62 -9.60 -8.32
CA LYS A 5 8.88 -10.41 -7.12
C LYS A 5 10.38 -10.42 -6.84
N TYR A 6 10.76 -10.04 -5.63
CA TYR A 6 12.15 -9.98 -5.19
C TYR A 6 12.39 -10.96 -4.03
N PRO A 7 13.53 -11.67 -4.00
CA PRO A 7 14.62 -11.69 -4.98
C PRO A 7 14.29 -12.52 -6.23
N SER A 8 13.25 -13.34 -6.16
CA SER A 8 12.75 -14.13 -7.28
C SER A 8 11.30 -14.53 -7.09
N ASP A 9 10.65 -14.94 -8.18
CA ASP A 9 9.30 -15.51 -8.13
C ASP A 9 9.21 -16.70 -7.17
N GLU A 10 10.21 -17.58 -7.17
CA GLU A 10 10.26 -18.78 -6.33
C GLU A 10 10.31 -18.43 -4.84
N ALA A 11 11.18 -17.49 -4.46
CA ALA A 11 11.34 -17.07 -3.07
C ALA A 11 10.04 -16.47 -2.51
N VAL A 12 9.42 -15.58 -3.29
CA VAL A 12 8.15 -14.94 -2.90
C VAL A 12 7.01 -15.95 -2.85
N ASN A 13 6.91 -16.85 -3.84
CA ASN A 13 5.88 -17.89 -3.83
C ASN A 13 6.04 -18.84 -2.63
N LYS A 14 7.27 -19.13 -2.22
CA LYS A 14 7.56 -19.93 -1.02
C LYS A 14 7.09 -19.20 0.25
N ALA A 15 7.41 -17.92 0.39
CA ALA A 15 6.94 -17.09 1.51
C ALA A 15 5.40 -17.05 1.56
N MET A 16 4.74 -16.83 0.41
CA MET A 16 3.28 -16.88 0.30
C MET A 16 2.69 -18.24 0.71
N ALA A 17 3.34 -19.34 0.34
CA ALA A 17 2.90 -20.69 0.70
C ALA A 17 3.09 -20.99 2.20
N ALA A 18 4.13 -20.41 2.80
CA ALA A 18 4.43 -20.51 4.22
C ALA A 18 3.63 -19.53 5.11
N ASP A 19 2.80 -18.67 4.51
CA ASP A 19 2.08 -17.58 5.19
C ASP A 19 3.03 -16.64 5.94
N GLU A 20 4.21 -16.42 5.38
CA GLU A 20 5.16 -15.45 5.89
C GLU A 20 4.73 -14.03 5.52
N PRO A 21 4.94 -13.03 6.41
CA PRO A 21 4.64 -11.65 6.11
C PRO A 21 5.37 -11.13 4.86
N LEU A 22 4.64 -10.40 4.02
CA LEU A 22 5.14 -9.81 2.79
C LEU A 22 5.15 -8.29 2.87
N LEU A 23 6.21 -7.66 2.41
CA LEU A 23 6.28 -6.22 2.15
C LEU A 23 5.97 -5.97 0.68
N ILE A 24 5.01 -5.09 0.43
CA ILE A 24 4.53 -4.77 -0.91
C ILE A 24 4.49 -3.26 -1.13
N LEU A 25 4.97 -2.85 -2.29
CA LEU A 25 4.94 -1.49 -2.78
C LEU A 25 4.08 -1.45 -4.05
N ILE A 26 2.95 -0.75 -4.02
CA ILE A 26 2.08 -0.60 -5.18
C ILE A 26 2.11 0.84 -5.66
N SER A 27 2.45 1.06 -6.92
CA SER A 27 2.46 2.42 -7.49
C SER A 27 1.07 3.04 -7.37
N PHE A 28 0.99 4.35 -7.13
CA PHE A 28 -0.30 5.02 -6.94
C PHE A 28 -1.25 4.93 -8.14
N ASP A 29 -0.72 4.69 -9.34
CA ASP A 29 -1.52 4.46 -10.54
C ASP A 29 -1.95 2.99 -10.74
N GLY A 30 -1.60 2.09 -9.79
CA GLY A 30 -1.92 0.67 -9.81
C GLY A 30 -1.23 -0.13 -10.92
N LYS A 31 -0.26 0.46 -11.63
CA LYS A 31 0.38 -0.20 -12.77
C LYS A 31 1.50 -1.13 -12.37
N THR A 32 2.19 -0.88 -11.26
CA THR A 32 3.31 -1.69 -10.80
C THR A 32 3.11 -2.08 -9.34
N ALA A 33 3.36 -3.35 -9.02
CA ALA A 33 3.50 -3.82 -7.66
C ALA A 33 4.86 -4.52 -7.51
N ILE A 34 5.56 -4.23 -6.42
CA ILE A 34 6.81 -4.88 -6.02
C ILE A 34 6.51 -5.63 -4.74
N MET A 35 6.90 -6.90 -4.65
CA MET A 35 6.60 -7.76 -3.51
C MET A 35 7.83 -8.55 -3.12
N SER A 36 8.07 -8.64 -1.81
CA SER A 36 9.10 -9.48 -1.22
C SER A 36 8.68 -9.93 0.17
N GLN A 37 9.35 -10.94 0.70
CA GLN A 37 9.22 -11.35 2.10
C GLN A 37 9.79 -10.23 3.00
N VAL A 38 9.17 -9.97 4.15
CA VAL A 38 9.48 -8.78 4.98
C VAL A 38 10.95 -8.72 5.43
N ASP A 39 11.52 -9.83 5.90
CA ASP A 39 12.89 -9.89 6.39
C ASP A 39 13.92 -9.78 5.26
N GLU A 40 13.59 -10.29 4.08
CA GLU A 40 14.40 -10.17 2.85
C GLU A 40 14.39 -8.73 2.33
N ALA A 41 13.23 -8.08 2.33
CA ALA A 41 13.09 -6.69 1.91
C ALA A 41 13.80 -5.72 2.88
N VAL A 42 13.85 -6.08 4.17
CA VAL A 42 14.34 -5.29 5.31
C VAL A 42 13.56 -3.98 5.52
N GLU A 43 13.58 -3.08 4.55
CA GLU A 43 12.89 -1.80 4.53
C GLU A 43 12.39 -1.45 3.12
N HIS A 44 11.31 -0.68 3.05
CA HIS A 44 10.67 -0.29 1.79
C HIS A 44 11.58 0.49 0.81
N HIS A 45 12.49 1.33 1.32
CA HIS A 45 13.44 2.04 0.46
C HIS A 45 14.52 1.09 -0.11
N ILE A 46 14.91 0.07 0.66
CA ILE A 46 15.88 -0.95 0.23
C ILE A 46 15.25 -1.77 -0.89
N LEU A 47 14.03 -2.27 -0.68
CA LEU A 47 13.28 -3.01 -1.69
C LEU A 47 13.11 -2.23 -3.01
N LEU A 48 12.87 -0.91 -2.96
CA LEU A 48 12.83 -0.07 -4.16
C LEU A 48 14.18 -0.08 -4.90
N MET A 49 15.27 0.13 -4.18
CA MET A 49 16.61 0.17 -4.76
C MET A 49 17.02 -1.20 -5.34
N ASP A 50 16.66 -2.29 -4.67
CA ASP A 50 16.97 -3.65 -5.11
C ASP A 50 16.32 -4.02 -6.44
N VAL A 51 15.19 -3.38 -6.78
CA VAL A 51 14.51 -3.54 -8.07
C VAL A 51 14.72 -2.35 -9.02
N GLY A 52 15.72 -1.50 -8.73
CA GLY A 52 16.22 -0.46 -9.64
C GLY A 52 15.51 0.89 -9.57
N TYR A 53 14.63 1.12 -8.59
CA TYR A 53 14.03 2.42 -8.33
C TYR A 53 14.91 3.28 -7.41
N LYS A 54 14.59 4.58 -7.31
CA LYS A 54 15.20 5.42 -6.29
C LYS A 54 14.47 5.24 -4.97
N ASP A 55 15.19 5.37 -3.87
CA ASP A 55 14.60 5.47 -2.53
C ASP A 55 13.49 6.54 -2.48
N THR A 56 13.76 7.71 -3.05
CA THR A 56 12.82 8.85 -3.15
C THR A 56 11.57 8.58 -3.98
N ASP A 57 11.51 7.47 -4.73
CA ASP A 57 10.29 7.09 -5.42
C ASP A 57 9.20 6.58 -4.46
N ILE A 58 9.49 6.36 -3.18
CA ILE A 58 8.50 5.92 -2.18
C ILE A 58 7.26 6.79 -2.12
N ASP A 59 7.39 8.09 -2.41
CA ASP A 59 6.28 9.05 -2.46
C ASP A 59 5.35 8.83 -3.67
N LYS A 60 5.55 7.75 -4.42
CA LYS A 60 4.72 7.29 -5.54
C LYS A 60 4.14 5.90 -5.30
N PHE A 61 4.37 5.29 -4.12
CA PHE A 61 3.94 3.93 -3.80
C PHE A 61 3.15 3.86 -2.48
N PHE A 62 2.08 3.06 -2.49
CA PHE A 62 1.44 2.56 -1.29
C PHE A 62 2.35 1.49 -0.67
N ARG A 63 2.53 1.53 0.64
CA ARG A 63 3.27 0.50 1.38
C ARG A 63 2.28 -0.40 2.08
N ILE A 64 2.43 -1.70 1.92
CA ILE A 64 1.53 -2.70 2.49
C ILE A 64 2.38 -3.79 3.13
N VAL A 65 2.03 -4.17 4.35
CA VAL A 65 2.51 -5.40 4.97
C VAL A 65 1.31 -6.33 5.11
N LEU A 66 1.43 -7.57 4.63
CA LEU A 66 0.30 -8.49 4.68
C LEU A 66 0.72 -9.95 4.88
N ASP A 67 -0.23 -10.70 5.43
CA ASP A 67 -0.26 -12.16 5.54
C ASP A 67 -1.73 -12.62 5.40
N ARG A 68 -2.05 -13.89 5.68
CA ARG A 68 -3.45 -14.36 5.62
C ARG A 68 -4.36 -13.79 6.72
N SER A 69 -3.83 -13.12 7.73
CA SER A 69 -4.61 -12.50 8.80
C SER A 69 -5.12 -11.11 8.41
N GLY A 70 -4.41 -10.39 7.55
CA GLY A 70 -4.75 -9.01 7.20
C GLY A 70 -3.71 -8.32 6.33
N ALA A 71 -4.07 -7.14 5.83
CA ALA A 71 -3.17 -6.25 5.13
C ALA A 71 -3.16 -4.87 5.81
N ASP A 72 -2.02 -4.48 6.37
CA ASP A 72 -1.80 -3.15 6.91
C ASP A 72 -1.16 -2.26 5.84
N TRP A 73 -1.79 -1.12 5.53
CA TRP A 73 -1.24 -0.18 4.56
C TRP A 73 -0.93 1.20 5.12
N THR A 74 0.05 1.86 4.52
CA THR A 74 0.46 3.23 4.85
C THR A 74 0.76 4.02 3.59
N PHE A 75 0.52 5.33 3.65
CA PHE A 75 0.67 6.20 2.50
C PHE A 75 1.04 7.63 2.90
N VAL A 76 1.60 8.37 1.95
CA VAL A 76 1.78 9.82 2.01
C VAL A 76 0.98 10.40 0.85
N CYS A 77 -0.05 11.19 1.14
CA CYS A 77 -0.90 11.77 0.10
C CYS A 77 -0.15 12.93 -0.59
N PRO A 78 0.07 12.90 -1.92
CA PRO A 78 0.75 13.97 -2.63
C PRO A 78 0.04 15.33 -2.45
N PRO A 79 0.79 16.44 -2.31
CA PRO A 79 0.21 17.76 -2.09
C PRO A 79 -0.63 18.26 -3.28
N ASP A 80 -0.35 17.77 -4.48
CA ASP A 80 -0.97 18.10 -5.75
C ASP A 80 -1.94 17.01 -6.26
N TYR A 81 -2.23 15.99 -5.44
CA TYR A 81 -3.07 14.86 -5.86
C TYR A 81 -4.43 15.35 -6.41
N LYS A 82 -4.67 15.03 -7.68
CA LYS A 82 -5.85 15.44 -8.48
C LYS A 82 -6.14 16.96 -8.45
N ASN A 83 -5.14 17.78 -8.14
CA ASN A 83 -5.29 19.23 -7.95
C ASN A 83 -6.38 19.62 -6.94
N ILE A 84 -6.66 18.76 -5.95
CA ILE A 84 -7.69 19.05 -4.94
C ILE A 84 -7.09 20.03 -3.90
N PRO A 85 -7.63 21.26 -3.77
CA PRO A 85 -7.04 22.29 -2.91
C PRO A 85 -7.25 22.01 -1.42
N PHE A 86 -8.39 21.40 -1.07
CA PHE A 86 -8.75 21.08 0.30
C PHE A 86 -8.06 19.79 0.76
N LYS A 87 -7.17 19.90 1.75
CA LYS A 87 -6.35 18.80 2.25
C LYS A 87 -7.17 17.55 2.62
N ASP A 88 -8.27 17.73 3.34
CA ASP A 88 -9.06 16.59 3.83
C ASP A 88 -9.77 15.87 2.68
N LYS A 89 -10.32 16.62 1.72
CA LYS A 89 -10.92 16.04 0.49
C LYS A 89 -9.89 15.38 -0.41
N ARG A 90 -8.67 15.92 -0.45
CA ARG A 90 -7.54 15.30 -1.17
C ARG A 90 -7.16 13.95 -0.54
N ILE A 91 -7.04 13.90 0.79
CA ILE A 91 -6.77 12.67 1.53
C ILE A 91 -7.91 11.66 1.36
N GLU A 92 -9.17 12.09 1.44
CA GLU A 92 -10.35 11.23 1.27
C GLU A 92 -10.37 10.60 -0.13
N ALA A 93 -10.13 11.39 -1.18
CA ALA A 93 -10.07 10.90 -2.55
C ALA A 93 -8.89 9.93 -2.74
N PHE A 94 -7.72 10.27 -2.21
CA PHE A 94 -6.53 9.43 -2.31
C PHE A 94 -6.71 8.10 -1.58
N TYR A 95 -7.36 8.13 -0.42
CA TYR A 95 -7.72 6.94 0.33
C TYR A 95 -8.64 6.02 -0.46
N LYS A 96 -9.71 6.55 -1.07
CA LYS A 96 -10.66 5.75 -1.87
C LYS A 96 -9.98 5.09 -3.07
N ASP A 97 -9.18 5.85 -3.81
CA ASP A 97 -8.42 5.33 -4.94
C ASP A 97 -7.41 4.26 -4.49
N GLY A 98 -6.64 4.54 -3.43
CA GLY A 98 -5.68 3.58 -2.88
C GLY A 98 -6.34 2.30 -2.39
N PHE A 99 -7.47 2.39 -1.71
CA PHE A 99 -8.23 1.21 -1.26
C PHE A 99 -8.67 0.34 -2.44
N SER A 100 -9.14 0.96 -3.53
CA SER A 100 -9.50 0.23 -4.76
C SER A 100 -8.29 -0.49 -5.35
N VAL A 101 -7.17 0.23 -5.55
CA VAL A 101 -5.93 -0.33 -6.11
C VAL A 101 -5.40 -1.49 -5.28
N ILE A 102 -5.42 -1.35 -3.96
CA ILE A 102 -4.94 -2.38 -3.03
C ILE A 102 -5.86 -3.60 -3.04
N SER A 103 -7.18 -3.38 -3.02
CA SER A 103 -8.16 -4.47 -3.08
C SER A 103 -8.00 -5.29 -4.36
N ASP A 104 -7.86 -4.62 -5.51
CA ASP A 104 -7.65 -5.26 -6.81
C ASP A 104 -6.35 -6.09 -6.82
N PHE A 105 -5.28 -5.55 -6.21
CA PHE A 105 -4.02 -6.27 -6.06
C PHE A 105 -4.16 -7.51 -5.18
N LEU A 106 -4.72 -7.39 -3.98
CA LEU A 106 -4.88 -8.52 -3.06
C LEU A 106 -5.68 -9.65 -3.70
N HIS A 107 -6.76 -9.31 -4.39
CA HIS A 107 -7.55 -10.27 -5.14
C HIS A 107 -6.73 -10.95 -6.26
N SER A 108 -5.89 -10.19 -6.98
CA SER A 108 -5.05 -10.75 -8.04
C SER A 108 -4.00 -11.76 -7.57
N ILE A 109 -3.57 -11.68 -6.31
CA ILE A 109 -2.62 -12.63 -5.71
C ILE A 109 -3.31 -13.70 -4.83
N GLY A 110 -4.65 -13.72 -4.81
CA GLY A 110 -5.44 -14.72 -4.09
C GLY A 110 -5.59 -14.48 -2.58
N TYR A 111 -5.35 -13.26 -2.11
CA TYR A 111 -5.53 -12.87 -0.71
C TYR A 111 -6.91 -12.24 -0.51
N LEU A 112 -7.79 -12.92 0.23
CA LEU A 112 -9.11 -12.45 0.62
C LEU A 112 -9.09 -12.02 2.09
N VAL A 113 -8.34 -10.96 2.38
CA VAL A 113 -8.08 -10.48 3.75
C VAL A 113 -8.63 -9.06 3.95
N GLY A 114 -8.87 -8.70 5.20
CA GLY A 114 -9.26 -7.33 5.56
C GLY A 114 -8.10 -6.35 5.33
N ILE A 115 -8.40 -5.18 4.76
CA ILE A 115 -7.44 -4.08 4.64
C ILE A 115 -7.61 -3.17 5.87
N ASN A 116 -6.58 -3.14 6.71
CA ASN A 116 -6.53 -2.38 7.94
C ASN A 116 -5.68 -1.12 7.76
N ILE A 117 -6.16 0.01 8.28
CA ILE A 117 -5.36 1.23 8.39
C ILE A 117 -4.84 1.30 9.82
N PRO A 118 -3.52 1.44 10.04
CA PRO A 118 -2.98 1.66 11.38
C PRO A 118 -3.64 2.87 12.06
N LYS A 119 -4.07 2.72 13.32
CA LYS A 119 -4.78 3.72 14.14
C LYS A 119 -4.15 5.13 14.13
N ARG A 120 -2.84 5.23 13.92
CA ARG A 120 -2.09 6.49 13.83
C ARG A 120 -2.54 7.39 12.68
N TYR A 121 -3.01 6.82 11.57
CA TYR A 121 -3.54 7.57 10.42
C TYR A 121 -5.06 7.74 10.48
N SER A 122 -5.75 6.92 11.26
CA SER A 122 -7.18 7.06 11.51
C SER A 122 -7.54 8.41 12.11
N ARG A 123 -6.63 9.10 12.82
CA ARG A 123 -6.90 10.47 13.32
C ARG A 123 -7.20 11.46 12.19
N HIS A 124 -6.52 11.36 11.05
CA HIS A 124 -6.81 12.19 9.87
C HIS A 124 -8.15 11.84 9.23
N LEU A 125 -8.59 10.58 9.34
CA LEU A 125 -9.88 10.12 8.85
C LEU A 125 -11.03 10.40 9.84
N ASN A 126 -10.76 10.43 11.14
CA ASN A 126 -11.75 10.75 12.16
C ASN A 126 -12.11 12.25 12.13
N THR A 127 -11.17 13.13 11.77
CA THR A 127 -11.48 14.55 11.51
C THR A 127 -12.41 14.74 10.30
N LEU A 128 -12.50 13.76 9.39
CA LEU A 128 -13.47 13.74 8.29
C LEU A 128 -14.87 13.28 8.73
N GLY A 129 -14.98 12.52 9.83
CA GLY A 129 -16.24 11.99 10.36
C GLY A 129 -17.02 12.95 11.27
N ASP A 130 -16.34 13.92 11.91
CA ASP A 130 -16.98 14.86 12.85
C ASP A 130 -17.78 15.99 12.16
N ASN A 131 -17.86 16.02 10.82
CA ASN A 131 -18.65 17.00 10.07
C ASN A 131 -19.95 16.42 9.46
N SER A 132 -20.37 15.20 9.83
CA SER A 132 -21.67 14.66 9.42
C SER A 132 -22.79 14.80 10.45
N ASP A 133 -22.54 15.44 11.60
CA ASP A 133 -23.57 15.74 12.59
C ASP A 133 -23.83 17.25 12.71
N ILE A 134 -24.48 17.82 11.70
CA ILE A 134 -25.32 19.02 11.88
C ILE A 134 -26.64 18.75 11.17
N VAL A 135 -27.67 18.50 12.00
CA VAL A 135 -29.13 18.59 11.82
C VAL A 135 -29.67 18.81 10.40
#